data_AF-A0A914TS60-F1
#
_entry.id   AF-A0A914TS60-F1
#
_cell.length_a   1.000
_cell.length_b   1.000
_cell.length_c   1.000
_cell.angle_alpha   90.00
_cell.angle_beta   90.00
_cell.angle_gamma   90.00
#
_symmetry.space_group_name_H-M   'P 1'
#
loop_
_entity.id
_entity.type
_entity.pdbx_description
1 polymer ?
#
loop_
_entity_poly.entity_id
_entity_poly.type
_entity_poly.pdbx_seq_one_letter_code
_entity_poly.pdbx_strand_id
1 'polypeptide(L)'
;KQRIQEFLDVTQIQQQTFDEISKISGIKISENESKAALEQLNSKLFTLTELFSSFADQFNLPIIKLGILKCANHYDSETIEEIWKEILKQEYESCNNDMIKLRAKLTATLSKLYRLYGTSSKHYIPVEFIIHELLLKGSKMGEKIADSWLPMICKDSGISFAALLHHIQAEFRQDPFWRAPRQLQYIINMAKFIFEDFMNDQNKMNHSDRSVLKEKCLSLISALQLNVEEMHGISSPVSALKMYEEKLKFI
;
A
#
# COMPACT_ATOMS: atom_id res chain seq x y z
N LYS A 1 -27.13 -9.56 -22.23
CA LYS A 1 -26.01 -8.64 -21.97
C LYS A 1 -25.32 -8.98 -20.64
N GLN A 2 -26.03 -9.04 -19.51
CA GLN A 2 -25.46 -9.39 -18.20
C GLN A 2 -24.78 -10.78 -18.14
N ARG A 3 -25.45 -11.84 -18.62
CA ARG A 3 -24.85 -13.19 -18.70
C ARG A 3 -23.57 -13.29 -19.55
N ILE A 4 -23.44 -12.45 -20.57
CA ILE A 4 -22.24 -12.43 -21.43
C ILE A 4 -21.10 -11.76 -20.67
N GLN A 5 -21.38 -10.69 -19.93
CA GLN A 5 -20.38 -10.01 -19.11
C GLN A 5 -19.86 -10.92 -17.99
N GLU A 6 -20.76 -11.59 -17.25
CA GLU A 6 -20.38 -12.57 -16.22
C GLU A 6 -19.50 -13.70 -16.80
N PHE A 7 -19.86 -14.21 -17.98
CA PHE A 7 -19.06 -15.22 -18.66
C PHE A 7 -17.66 -14.72 -19.05
N LEU A 8 -17.56 -13.50 -19.57
CA LEU A 8 -16.28 -12.87 -19.94
C LEU A 8 -15.40 -12.64 -18.70
N ASP A 9 -15.99 -12.13 -17.62
CA ASP A 9 -15.29 -11.86 -16.37
C ASP A 9 -14.73 -13.15 -15.76
N VAL A 10 -15.53 -14.21 -15.70
CA VAL A 10 -15.11 -15.53 -15.21
C VAL A 10 -14.00 -16.11 -16.08
N THR A 11 -14.14 -16.03 -17.41
CA THR A 11 -13.11 -16.52 -18.34
C THR A 11 -11.79 -15.78 -18.16
N GLN A 12 -11.84 -14.46 -17.96
CA GLN A 12 -10.66 -13.64 -17.72
C GLN A 12 -9.97 -14.01 -16.40
N ILE A 13 -10.73 -14.18 -15.32
CA ILE A 13 -10.18 -14.59 -14.02
C ILE A 13 -9.57 -16.00 -14.12
N GLN A 14 -10.22 -16.91 -14.82
CA GLN A 14 -9.70 -18.26 -15.03
C GLN A 14 -8.38 -18.25 -15.81
N GLN A 15 -8.27 -17.45 -16.87
CA GLN A 15 -7.01 -17.26 -17.60
C GLN A 15 -5.92 -16.66 -16.70
N GLN A 16 -6.24 -15.64 -15.90
CA GLN A 16 -5.27 -15.06 -14.96
C GLN A 16 -4.81 -16.08 -13.91
N THR A 17 -5.72 -16.94 -13.44
CA THR A 17 -5.40 -18.03 -12.51
C THR A 17 -4.43 -19.02 -13.15
N PHE A 18 -4.69 -19.41 -14.40
CA PHE A 18 -3.80 -20.26 -15.19
C PHE A 18 -2.40 -19.65 -15.32
N ASP A 19 -2.32 -18.37 -15.69
CA ASP A 19 -1.05 -17.67 -15.89
C ASP A 19 -0.24 -17.58 -14.58
N GLU A 20 -0.89 -17.31 -13.45
CA GLU A 20 -0.22 -17.21 -12.16
C GLU A 20 0.25 -18.59 -11.64
N ILE A 21 -0.55 -19.65 -11.78
CA ILE A 21 -0.12 -21.02 -11.45
C ILE A 21 1.08 -21.43 -12.30
N SER A 22 1.06 -21.11 -13.59
CA SER A 22 2.17 -21.39 -14.51
C SER A 22 3.47 -20.70 -14.07
N LYS A 23 3.39 -19.47 -13.54
CA LYS A 23 4.57 -18.73 -13.05
C LYS A 23 5.16 -19.30 -11.78
N ILE A 24 4.33 -19.88 -10.89
CA ILE A 24 4.81 -20.43 -9.62
C ILE A 24 5.18 -21.92 -9.70
N SER A 25 4.87 -22.57 -10.82
CA SER A 25 5.25 -23.96 -11.14
C SER A 25 6.76 -24.16 -11.04
N GLY A 26 7.19 -25.18 -10.29
CA GLY A 26 8.61 -25.49 -10.08
C GLY A 26 9.36 -24.50 -9.17
N ILE A 27 8.71 -23.41 -8.74
CA ILE A 27 9.27 -22.41 -7.81
C ILE A 27 8.67 -22.59 -6.42
N LYS A 28 7.33 -22.57 -6.31
CA LYS A 28 6.59 -22.68 -5.05
C LYS A 28 5.80 -23.97 -4.91
N ILE A 29 5.43 -24.59 -6.03
CA ILE A 29 4.62 -25.81 -6.10
C ILE A 29 5.26 -26.82 -7.03
N SER A 30 4.99 -28.11 -6.83
CA SER A 30 5.58 -29.15 -7.67
C SER A 30 5.04 -29.10 -9.10
N GLU A 31 5.84 -29.53 -10.08
CA GLU A 31 5.43 -29.56 -11.49
C GLU A 31 4.22 -30.48 -11.74
N ASN A 32 4.07 -31.54 -10.95
CA ASN A 32 2.94 -32.46 -11.07
C ASN A 32 1.63 -31.80 -10.59
N GLU A 33 1.68 -31.09 -9.46
CA GLU A 33 0.51 -30.36 -8.93
C GLU A 33 0.10 -29.21 -9.85
N SER A 34 1.08 -28.45 -10.35
CA SER A 34 0.79 -27.35 -11.29
C SER A 34 0.19 -27.89 -12.58
N LYS A 35 0.76 -28.95 -13.16
CA LYS A 35 0.24 -29.56 -14.38
C LYS A 35 -1.20 -30.05 -14.22
N ALA A 36 -1.52 -30.74 -13.13
CA ALA A 36 -2.87 -31.20 -12.86
C ALA A 36 -3.87 -30.03 -12.74
N ALA A 37 -3.48 -28.94 -12.06
CA ALA A 37 -4.32 -27.75 -11.92
C ALA A 37 -4.54 -27.03 -13.26
N LEU A 38 -3.48 -26.89 -14.06
CA LEU A 38 -3.54 -26.26 -15.39
C LEU A 38 -4.39 -27.06 -16.38
N GLU A 39 -4.30 -28.39 -16.35
CA GLU A 39 -5.17 -29.27 -17.14
C GLU A 39 -6.65 -29.11 -16.74
N GLN A 40 -6.94 -29.03 -15.43
CA GLN A 40 -8.29 -28.77 -14.95
C GLN A 40 -8.81 -27.42 -15.43
N LEU A 41 -8.04 -26.34 -15.27
CA LEU A 41 -8.41 -24.99 -15.73
C LEU A 41 -8.66 -24.91 -17.24
N ASN A 42 -8.04 -25.76 -18.05
CA ASN A 42 -8.30 -25.82 -19.49
C ASN A 42 -9.47 -26.73 -19.89
N SER A 43 -9.94 -27.60 -18.98
CA SER A 43 -10.96 -28.61 -19.29
C SER A 43 -12.39 -28.06 -19.33
N LYS A 44 -12.70 -27.07 -18.50
CA LYS A 44 -14.03 -26.48 -18.37
C LYS A 44 -13.96 -25.07 -17.81
N LEU A 45 -15.04 -24.30 -17.98
CA LEU A 45 -15.21 -23.04 -17.26
C LEU A 45 -15.71 -23.33 -15.84
N PHE A 46 -15.02 -22.79 -14.84
CA PHE A 46 -15.38 -22.90 -13.43
C PHE A 46 -16.24 -21.71 -13.00
N THR A 47 -17.02 -21.90 -11.93
CA THR A 47 -17.68 -20.79 -11.23
C THR A 47 -16.67 -19.98 -10.43
N LEU A 48 -17.00 -18.72 -10.08
CA LEU A 48 -16.16 -17.89 -9.22
C LEU A 48 -15.85 -18.55 -7.87
N THR A 49 -16.82 -19.23 -7.27
CA THR A 49 -16.64 -19.96 -6.00
C THR A 49 -15.67 -21.11 -6.15
N GLU A 50 -15.78 -21.91 -7.22
CA GLU A 50 -14.82 -22.99 -7.50
C GLU A 50 -13.41 -22.44 -7.80
N LEU A 51 -13.30 -21.34 -8.57
CA LEU A 51 -12.03 -20.66 -8.81
C LEU A 51 -11.40 -20.18 -7.51
N PHE A 52 -12.20 -19.71 -6.57
CA PHE A 52 -11.73 -19.26 -5.27
C PHE A 52 -11.21 -20.42 -4.43
N SER A 53 -12.04 -21.44 -4.16
CA SER A 53 -11.71 -22.52 -3.23
C SER A 53 -10.68 -23.50 -3.80
N SER A 54 -10.84 -23.88 -5.06
CA SER A 54 -10.06 -24.97 -5.67
C SER A 54 -8.74 -24.50 -6.29
N PHE A 55 -8.54 -23.18 -6.41
CA PHE A 55 -7.32 -22.64 -7.02
C PHE A 55 -6.77 -21.45 -6.25
N ALA A 56 -7.52 -20.35 -6.13
CA ALA A 56 -6.97 -19.13 -5.56
C ALA A 56 -6.54 -19.28 -4.09
N ASP A 57 -7.31 -20.01 -3.29
CA ASP A 57 -6.97 -20.31 -1.91
C ASP A 57 -5.91 -21.41 -1.80
N GLN A 58 -6.13 -22.54 -2.49
CA GLN A 58 -5.20 -23.67 -2.50
C GLN A 58 -3.76 -23.28 -2.90
N PHE A 59 -3.61 -22.43 -3.92
CA PHE A 59 -2.30 -21.99 -4.43
C PHE A 59 -1.84 -20.65 -3.86
N ASN A 60 -2.54 -20.11 -2.86
CA ASN A 60 -2.23 -18.84 -2.20
C ASN A 60 -2.02 -17.70 -3.22
N LEU A 61 -3.06 -17.40 -4.01
CA LEU A 61 -3.07 -16.41 -5.08
C LEU A 61 -3.96 -15.21 -4.68
N PRO A 62 -3.52 -14.33 -3.76
CA PRO A 62 -4.38 -13.30 -3.18
C PRO A 62 -4.85 -12.24 -4.18
N ILE A 63 -4.06 -11.93 -5.20
CA ILE A 63 -4.50 -11.03 -6.28
C ILE A 63 -5.67 -11.63 -7.07
N ILE A 64 -5.66 -12.96 -7.28
CA ILE A 64 -6.78 -13.67 -7.92
C ILE A 64 -8.00 -13.69 -6.99
N LYS A 65 -7.81 -13.94 -5.69
CA LYS A 65 -8.88 -13.83 -4.68
C LYS A 65 -9.58 -12.46 -4.76
N LEU A 66 -8.79 -11.37 -4.81
CA LEU A 66 -9.34 -10.01 -4.93
C LEU A 66 -10.09 -9.78 -6.24
N GLY A 67 -9.57 -10.31 -7.35
CA GLY A 67 -10.25 -10.28 -8.66
C GLY A 67 -11.60 -11.00 -8.65
N ILE A 68 -11.66 -12.17 -8.01
CA ILE A 68 -12.89 -12.94 -7.84
C ILE A 68 -13.93 -12.17 -7.03
N LEU A 69 -13.53 -11.59 -5.89
CA LEU A 69 -14.43 -10.77 -5.06
C LEU A 69 -15.00 -9.59 -5.84
N LYS A 70 -14.16 -8.94 -6.66
CA LYS A 70 -14.60 -7.90 -7.57
C LYS A 70 -15.65 -8.37 -8.56
N CYS A 71 -15.41 -9.49 -9.24
CA CYS A 71 -16.37 -10.05 -10.19
C CYS A 71 -17.67 -10.49 -9.51
N ALA A 72 -17.60 -10.96 -8.26
CA ALA A 72 -18.76 -11.33 -7.46
C ALA A 72 -19.49 -10.11 -6.85
N ASN A 73 -18.95 -8.90 -7.00
CA ASN A 73 -19.43 -7.67 -6.35
C ASN A 73 -19.56 -7.83 -4.82
N HIS A 74 -18.66 -8.62 -4.23
CA HIS A 74 -18.65 -8.93 -2.80
C HIS A 74 -17.66 -8.02 -2.09
N TYR A 75 -18.18 -7.16 -1.21
CA TYR A 75 -17.41 -6.19 -0.44
C TYR A 75 -17.54 -6.50 1.04
N ASP A 76 -16.54 -7.16 1.58
CA ASP A 76 -16.37 -7.31 3.02
C ASP A 76 -15.01 -6.75 3.40
N SER A 77 -15.00 -5.75 4.29
CA SER A 77 -13.77 -5.00 4.62
C SER A 77 -12.73 -5.90 5.27
N GLU A 78 -13.17 -6.78 6.17
CA GLU A 78 -12.30 -7.72 6.89
C GLU A 78 -11.63 -8.70 5.91
N THR A 79 -12.43 -9.33 5.05
CA THR A 79 -11.92 -10.24 4.01
C THR A 79 -10.95 -9.54 3.05
N ILE A 80 -11.26 -8.31 2.62
CA ILE A 80 -10.39 -7.54 1.73
C ILE A 80 -9.07 -7.22 2.42
N GLU A 81 -9.09 -6.77 3.66
CA GLU A 81 -7.88 -6.49 4.44
C GLU A 81 -7.05 -7.76 4.67
N GLU A 82 -7.67 -8.90 4.95
CA GLU A 82 -6.98 -10.20 5.04
C GLU A 82 -6.26 -10.58 3.74
N ILE A 83 -6.92 -10.41 2.60
CA ILE A 83 -6.28 -10.62 1.30
C ILE A 83 -5.11 -9.64 1.11
N TRP A 84 -5.24 -8.39 1.52
CA TRP A 84 -4.14 -7.43 1.46
C TRP A 84 -2.98 -7.80 2.38
N LYS A 85 -3.23 -8.37 3.56
CA LYS A 85 -2.18 -8.95 4.42
C LYS A 85 -1.43 -10.06 3.70
N GLU A 86 -2.15 -10.95 3.00
CA GLU A 86 -1.53 -11.99 2.18
C GLU A 86 -0.65 -11.40 1.07
N ILE A 87 -1.15 -10.40 0.32
CA ILE A 87 -0.38 -9.72 -0.74
C ILE A 87 0.90 -9.14 -0.16
N LEU A 88 0.80 -8.29 0.87
CA LEU A 88 1.96 -7.62 1.47
C LEU A 88 2.97 -8.62 2.03
N LYS A 89 2.49 -9.70 2.68
CA LYS A 89 3.34 -10.78 3.18
C LYS A 89 4.14 -11.45 2.07
N GLN A 90 3.50 -11.81 0.96
CA GLN A 90 4.18 -12.42 -0.19
C GLN A 90 5.25 -11.49 -0.78
N GLU A 91 4.97 -10.18 -0.83
CA GLU A 91 5.95 -9.18 -1.26
C GLU A 91 7.16 -9.16 -0.33
N TYR A 92 6.94 -9.11 0.99
CA TYR A 92 8.01 -9.13 1.99
C TYR A 92 8.89 -10.38 1.93
N GLU A 93 8.29 -11.55 1.80
CA GLU A 93 9.00 -12.83 1.78
C GLU A 93 9.84 -13.00 0.52
N SER A 94 9.36 -12.51 -0.63
CA SER A 94 10.04 -12.68 -1.92
C SER A 94 11.33 -11.88 -2.10
N CYS A 95 11.59 -10.93 -1.20
CA CYS A 95 12.70 -9.99 -1.33
C CYS A 95 13.88 -10.28 -0.41
N ASN A 96 13.84 -11.29 0.47
CA ASN A 96 14.96 -11.65 1.37
C ASN A 96 15.57 -10.44 2.12
N ASN A 97 14.74 -9.49 2.54
CA ASN A 97 15.14 -8.21 3.15
C ASN A 97 15.90 -7.21 2.24
N ASP A 98 15.93 -7.42 0.92
CA ASP A 98 16.36 -6.39 -0.04
C ASP A 98 15.28 -5.30 -0.16
N MET A 99 15.56 -4.14 0.44
CA MET A 99 14.60 -3.04 0.55
C MET A 99 14.41 -2.28 -0.77
N ILE A 100 15.41 -2.27 -1.64
CA ILE A 100 15.32 -1.63 -2.96
C ILE A 100 14.40 -2.48 -3.83
N LYS A 101 14.64 -3.79 -3.84
CA LYS A 101 13.78 -4.75 -4.54
C LYS A 101 12.37 -4.75 -3.98
N LEU A 102 12.22 -4.75 -2.65
CA LEU A 102 10.90 -4.71 -2.00
C LEU A 102 10.12 -3.44 -2.37
N ARG A 103 10.77 -2.27 -2.32
CA ARG A 103 10.15 -1.01 -2.73
C ARG A 103 9.63 -1.10 -4.16
N ALA A 104 10.48 -1.51 -5.10
CA ALA A 104 10.11 -1.63 -6.51
C ALA A 104 8.94 -2.60 -6.73
N LYS A 105 8.93 -3.72 -6.01
CA LYS A 105 7.89 -4.74 -6.13
C LYS A 105 6.56 -4.30 -5.52
N LEU A 106 6.57 -3.65 -4.36
CA LEU A 106 5.40 -3.03 -3.75
C LEU A 106 4.82 -1.93 -4.64
N THR A 107 5.66 -1.03 -5.15
CA THR A 107 5.24 0.01 -6.09
C THR A 107 4.56 -0.62 -7.31
N ALA A 108 5.20 -1.58 -7.97
CA ALA A 108 4.64 -2.23 -9.15
C ALA A 108 3.29 -2.93 -8.86
N THR A 109 3.19 -3.59 -7.71
CA THR A 109 1.97 -4.27 -7.27
C THR A 109 0.84 -3.28 -7.01
N LEU A 110 1.10 -2.23 -6.23
CA LEU A 110 0.12 -1.20 -5.94
C LEU A 110 -0.34 -0.47 -7.21
N SER A 111 0.59 -0.04 -8.09
CA SER A 111 0.23 0.62 -9.35
C SER A 111 -0.62 -0.28 -10.25
N LYS A 112 -0.31 -1.59 -10.31
CA LYS A 112 -1.11 -2.57 -11.05
C LYS A 112 -2.53 -2.66 -10.47
N LEU A 113 -2.65 -2.81 -9.16
CA LEU A 113 -3.95 -3.00 -8.49
C LEU A 113 -4.81 -1.73 -8.53
N TYR A 114 -4.21 -0.55 -8.35
CA TYR A 114 -4.90 0.73 -8.55
C TYR A 114 -5.44 0.87 -9.97
N ARG A 115 -4.67 0.49 -11.00
CA ARG A 115 -5.15 0.52 -12.39
C ARG A 115 -6.30 -0.45 -12.63
N LEU A 116 -6.27 -1.63 -12.01
CA LEU A 116 -7.30 -2.66 -12.18
C LEU A 116 -8.57 -2.37 -11.40
N TYR A 117 -8.47 -1.80 -10.20
CA TYR A 117 -9.57 -1.72 -9.25
C TYR A 117 -9.91 -0.31 -8.78
N GLY A 118 -8.95 0.61 -8.78
CA GLY A 118 -9.09 1.97 -8.25
C GLY A 118 -10.10 2.87 -8.98
N THR A 119 -10.39 2.60 -10.25
CA THR A 119 -11.41 3.33 -11.03
C THR A 119 -12.83 2.81 -10.81
N SER A 120 -12.97 1.54 -10.44
CA SER A 120 -14.29 0.87 -10.38
C SER A 120 -14.89 0.89 -8.99
N SER A 121 -14.06 0.76 -7.94
CA SER A 121 -14.51 0.83 -6.54
C SER A 121 -13.33 0.99 -5.59
N LYS A 122 -13.37 2.02 -4.74
CA LYS A 122 -12.35 2.26 -3.71
C LYS A 122 -12.31 1.17 -2.65
N HIS A 123 -13.37 0.37 -2.51
CA HIS A 123 -13.49 -0.64 -1.47
C HIS A 123 -12.51 -1.81 -1.63
N TYR A 124 -12.00 -2.09 -2.84
CA TYR A 124 -11.02 -3.17 -3.06
C TYR A 124 -9.57 -2.73 -2.83
N ILE A 125 -9.31 -1.44 -2.67
CA ILE A 125 -8.00 -0.88 -2.35
C ILE A 125 -8.12 -0.12 -1.02
N PRO A 126 -7.97 -0.79 0.14
CA PRO A 126 -8.10 -0.16 1.45
C PRO A 126 -6.84 0.67 1.74
N VAL A 127 -6.81 1.89 1.20
CA VAL A 127 -5.61 2.76 1.20
C VAL A 127 -5.09 3.00 2.61
N GLU A 128 -5.99 3.24 3.57
CA GLU A 128 -5.62 3.49 4.96
C GLU A 128 -4.98 2.26 5.59
N PHE A 129 -5.56 1.08 5.40
CA PHE A 129 -4.98 -0.19 5.84
C PHE A 129 -3.59 -0.44 5.24
N ILE A 130 -3.43 -0.21 3.93
CA ILE A 130 -2.15 -0.38 3.24
C ILE A 130 -1.10 0.58 3.80
N ILE A 131 -1.46 1.86 3.99
CA ILE A 131 -0.56 2.85 4.59
C ILE A 131 -0.16 2.41 6.00
N HIS A 132 -1.12 1.97 6.82
CA HIS A 132 -0.88 1.48 8.18
C HIS A 132 0.15 0.35 8.22
N GLU A 133 -0.07 -0.72 7.44
CA GLU A 133 0.82 -1.88 7.38
C GLU A 133 2.24 -1.49 6.90
N LEU A 134 2.34 -0.63 5.89
CA LEU A 134 3.63 -0.16 5.39
C LEU A 134 4.34 0.75 6.40
N LEU A 135 3.59 1.59 7.12
CA LEU A 135 4.13 2.46 8.17
C LEU A 135 4.67 1.62 9.33
N LEU A 136 3.91 0.61 9.77
CA LEU A 136 4.35 -0.35 10.78
C LEU A 136 5.59 -1.11 10.32
N LYS A 137 5.61 -1.61 9.08
CA LYS A 137 6.76 -2.31 8.51
C LYS A 137 7.99 -1.42 8.51
N GLY A 138 7.87 -0.19 8.04
CA GLY A 138 8.97 0.76 7.98
C GLY A 138 9.52 1.11 9.36
N SER A 139 8.65 1.40 10.33
CA SER A 139 9.06 1.73 11.70
C SER A 139 9.87 0.60 12.38
N LYS A 140 9.54 -0.67 12.10
CA LYS A 140 10.22 -1.84 12.64
C LYS A 140 11.61 -2.05 12.03
N MET A 141 11.84 -1.59 10.80
CA MET A 141 13.11 -1.76 10.08
C MET A 141 14.22 -0.80 10.53
N GLY A 142 13.86 0.34 11.15
CA GLY A 142 14.83 1.31 11.65
C GLY A 142 15.77 1.82 10.56
N GLU A 143 17.07 1.92 10.85
CA GLU A 143 18.10 2.45 9.95
C GLU A 143 18.34 1.63 8.66
N LYS A 144 17.72 0.44 8.54
CA LYS A 144 17.85 -0.41 7.35
C LYS A 144 17.13 0.15 6.12
N ILE A 145 16.28 1.16 6.29
CA ILE A 145 15.53 1.78 5.22
C ILE A 145 15.80 3.28 5.17
N ALA A 146 15.80 3.84 3.96
CA ALA A 146 15.80 5.29 3.79
C ALA A 146 14.48 5.88 4.32
N ASP A 147 14.55 7.08 4.89
CA ASP A 147 13.38 7.81 5.38
C ASP A 147 12.33 8.07 4.29
N SER A 148 12.77 8.09 3.03
CA SER A 148 11.95 8.23 1.83
C SER A 148 11.25 6.94 1.39
N TRP A 149 11.48 5.80 2.04
CA TRP A 149 11.01 4.49 1.56
C TRP A 149 9.49 4.43 1.38
N LEU A 150 8.71 4.74 2.42
CA LEU A 150 7.24 4.76 2.34
C LEU A 150 6.71 5.90 1.46
N PRO A 151 7.17 7.17 1.61
CA PRO A 151 6.75 8.25 0.72
C PRO A 151 6.96 7.92 -0.76
N MET A 152 8.09 7.32 -1.14
CA MET A 152 8.33 6.96 -2.53
C MET A 152 7.39 5.85 -3.02
N ILE A 153 7.07 4.85 -2.19
CA ILE A 153 6.05 3.85 -2.55
C ILE A 153 4.71 4.54 -2.80
N CYS A 154 4.30 5.45 -1.91
CA CYS A 154 3.05 6.18 -2.08
C CYS A 154 3.05 7.02 -3.35
N LYS A 155 4.08 7.86 -3.56
CA LYS A 155 4.21 8.74 -4.73
C LYS A 155 4.21 7.94 -6.04
N ASP A 156 5.03 6.89 -6.13
CA ASP A 156 5.20 6.11 -7.36
C ASP A 156 4.00 5.19 -7.66
N SER A 157 3.20 4.85 -6.63
CA SER A 157 1.97 4.05 -6.79
C SER A 157 0.70 4.88 -7.00
N GLY A 158 0.78 6.21 -6.90
CA GLY A 158 -0.38 7.11 -7.05
C GLY A 158 -1.17 7.35 -5.76
N ILE A 159 -0.65 6.92 -4.61
CA ILE A 159 -1.20 7.27 -3.30
C ILE A 159 -0.76 8.69 -2.95
N SER A 160 -1.73 9.60 -2.79
CA SER A 160 -1.42 11.00 -2.48
C SER A 160 -0.72 11.16 -1.12
N PHE A 161 0.23 12.10 -1.04
CA PHE A 161 0.83 12.50 0.24
C PHE A 161 -0.20 13.05 1.22
N ALA A 162 -1.28 13.68 0.74
CA ALA A 162 -2.36 14.13 1.60
C ALA A 162 -3.01 12.96 2.37
N ALA A 163 -3.22 11.81 1.71
CA ALA A 163 -3.74 10.60 2.36
C ALA A 163 -2.73 10.02 3.37
N LEU A 164 -1.45 9.94 3.00
CA LEU A 164 -0.38 9.49 3.89
C LEU A 164 -0.29 10.34 5.16
N LEU A 165 -0.22 11.68 5.01
CA LEU A 165 -0.14 12.60 6.14
C LEU A 165 -1.39 12.55 7.01
N HIS A 166 -2.58 12.43 6.40
CA HIS A 166 -3.82 12.30 7.15
C HIS A 166 -3.82 11.05 8.05
N HIS A 167 -3.39 9.91 7.50
CA HIS A 167 -3.32 8.67 8.24
C HIS A 167 -2.25 8.71 9.34
N ILE A 168 -1.03 9.20 9.03
CA ILE A 168 0.03 9.41 10.04
C ILE A 168 -0.48 10.27 11.18
N GLN A 169 -1.19 11.36 10.88
CA GLN A 169 -1.74 12.24 11.90
C GLN A 169 -2.82 11.56 12.76
N ALA A 170 -3.64 10.68 12.19
CA ALA A 170 -4.63 9.91 12.93
C ALA A 170 -3.97 8.91 13.88
N GLU A 171 -3.04 8.10 13.36
CA GLU A 171 -2.22 7.15 14.11
C GLU A 171 -1.48 7.82 15.26
N PHE A 172 -0.81 8.93 14.97
CA PHE A 172 -0.07 9.71 15.94
C PHE A 172 -0.93 10.27 17.07
N ARG A 173 -2.22 10.54 16.81
CA ARG A 173 -3.18 11.00 17.83
C ARG A 173 -3.73 9.86 18.66
N GLN A 174 -4.02 8.72 18.06
CA GLN A 174 -4.76 7.64 18.69
C GLN A 174 -3.87 6.67 19.47
N ASP A 175 -2.70 6.32 18.94
CA ASP A 175 -1.86 5.27 19.52
C ASP A 175 -0.55 5.84 20.12
N PRO A 176 -0.32 5.70 21.44
CA PRO A 176 0.93 6.07 22.10
C PRO A 176 2.19 5.41 21.50
N PHE A 177 2.06 4.26 20.83
CA PHE A 177 3.16 3.60 20.12
C PHE A 177 3.93 4.56 19.20
N TRP A 178 3.22 5.42 18.48
CA TRP A 178 3.81 6.35 17.52
C TRP A 178 4.52 7.55 18.16
N ARG A 179 4.33 7.77 19.46
CA ARG A 179 5.00 8.82 20.24
C ARG A 179 6.28 8.34 20.91
N ALA A 180 6.55 7.03 20.90
CA ALA A 180 7.81 6.50 21.41
C ALA A 180 9.01 7.04 20.61
N PRO A 181 10.19 7.26 21.23
CA PRO A 181 11.29 8.00 20.60
C PRO A 181 11.71 7.49 19.21
N ARG A 182 11.76 6.17 19.03
CA ARG A 182 12.16 5.55 17.76
C ARG A 182 11.12 5.76 16.66
N GLN A 183 9.84 5.56 16.98
CA GLN A 183 8.73 5.73 16.05
C GLN A 183 8.55 7.21 15.69
N LEU A 184 8.64 8.10 16.67
CA LEU A 184 8.58 9.54 16.47
C LEU A 184 9.71 10.01 15.55
N GLN A 185 10.94 9.54 15.75
CA GLN A 185 12.06 9.88 14.88
C GLN A 185 11.82 9.44 13.43
N TYR A 186 11.27 8.24 13.23
CA TYR A 186 10.91 7.74 11.91
C TYR A 186 9.85 8.62 11.22
N ILE A 187 8.78 8.99 11.95
CA ILE A 187 7.74 9.89 11.44
C ILE A 187 8.34 11.26 11.08
N ILE A 188 9.18 11.83 11.94
CA ILE A 188 9.82 13.14 11.69
C ILE A 188 10.64 13.11 10.41
N ASN A 189 11.49 12.09 10.23
CA ASN A 189 12.34 12.04 9.04
C ASN A 189 11.52 11.83 7.76
N MET A 190 10.50 10.98 7.81
CA MET A 190 9.58 10.78 6.70
C MET A 190 8.84 12.08 6.35
N ALA A 191 8.35 12.81 7.35
CA ALA A 191 7.67 14.09 7.17
C ALA A 191 8.60 15.12 6.52
N LYS A 192 9.86 15.22 6.94
CA LYS A 192 10.87 16.09 6.31
C LYS A 192 11.03 15.80 4.82
N PHE A 193 11.12 14.53 4.45
CA PHE A 193 11.20 14.14 3.04
C PHE A 193 9.97 14.61 2.25
N ILE A 194 8.76 14.41 2.80
CA ILE A 194 7.51 14.87 2.16
C ILE A 194 7.50 16.40 2.00
N PHE A 195 7.98 17.14 3.01
CA PHE A 195 8.05 18.60 2.94
C PHE A 195 9.03 19.08 1.89
N GLU A 196 10.20 18.46 1.80
CA GLU A 196 11.21 18.78 0.77
C GLU A 196 10.68 18.49 -0.64
N ASP A 197 10.06 17.33 -0.84
CA ASP A 197 9.45 16.97 -2.11
C ASP A 197 8.33 17.96 -2.50
N PHE A 198 7.45 18.30 -1.55
CA PHE A 198 6.41 19.29 -1.77
C PHE A 198 6.96 20.66 -2.13
N MET A 199 7.98 21.16 -1.41
CA MET A 199 8.60 22.45 -1.71
C MET A 199 9.25 22.51 -3.09
N ASN A 200 9.75 21.37 -3.59
CA ASN A 200 10.37 21.28 -4.92
C ASN A 200 9.32 21.19 -6.05
N ASP A 201 8.18 20.53 -5.82
CA ASP A 201 7.19 20.23 -6.85
C ASP A 201 5.92 21.11 -6.79
N GLN A 202 5.73 21.92 -5.74
CA GLN A 202 4.54 22.76 -5.52
C GLN A 202 4.08 23.60 -6.73
N ASN A 203 5.01 24.10 -7.55
CA ASN A 203 4.69 24.95 -8.71
C ASN A 203 4.11 24.17 -9.88
N LYS A 204 4.24 22.83 -9.86
CA LYS A 204 3.67 21.92 -10.86
C LYS A 204 2.28 21.42 -10.44
N MET A 205 1.90 21.62 -9.17
CA MET A 205 0.61 21.20 -8.63
C MET A 205 -0.47 22.22 -8.96
N ASN A 206 -1.72 21.77 -9.08
CA ASN A 206 -2.84 22.69 -9.14
C ASN A 206 -3.05 23.38 -7.78
N HIS A 207 -3.73 24.53 -7.80
CA HIS A 207 -3.92 25.35 -6.60
C HIS A 207 -4.65 24.60 -5.46
N SER A 208 -5.65 23.78 -5.81
CA SER A 208 -6.45 23.04 -4.83
C SER A 208 -5.61 22.01 -4.08
N ASP A 209 -4.91 21.14 -4.80
CA ASP A 209 -4.08 20.08 -4.23
C ASP A 209 -2.90 20.66 -3.44
N ARG A 210 -2.32 21.77 -3.94
CA ARG A 210 -1.28 22.51 -3.22
C ARG A 210 -1.79 23.04 -1.88
N SER A 211 -2.99 23.62 -1.83
CA SER A 211 -3.59 24.14 -0.60
C SER A 211 -3.85 23.02 0.40
N VAL A 212 -4.47 21.93 -0.05
CA VAL A 212 -4.78 20.77 0.80
C VAL A 212 -3.51 20.15 1.38
N LEU A 213 -2.48 19.94 0.55
CA LEU A 213 -1.22 19.35 1.00
C LEU A 213 -0.49 20.28 1.98
N LYS A 214 -0.45 21.59 1.70
CA LYS A 214 0.12 22.60 2.63
C LYS A 214 -0.56 22.54 4.00
N GLU A 215 -1.89 22.52 4.05
CA GLU A 215 -2.65 22.44 5.31
C GLU A 215 -2.33 21.16 6.09
N LYS A 216 -2.23 20.01 5.42
CA LYS A 216 -1.86 18.74 6.05
C LYS A 216 -0.42 18.77 6.58
N CYS A 217 0.52 19.34 5.84
CA CYS A 217 1.90 19.51 6.28
C CYS A 217 1.98 20.37 7.55
N LEU A 218 1.34 21.56 7.53
CA LEU A 218 1.30 22.46 8.69
C LEU A 218 0.67 21.79 9.90
N SER A 219 -0.46 21.11 9.71
CA SER A 219 -1.15 20.42 10.81
C SER A 219 -0.31 19.29 11.42
N LEU A 220 0.46 18.56 10.61
CA LEU A 220 1.37 17.53 11.13
C LEU A 220 2.56 18.15 11.85
N ILE A 221 3.15 19.24 11.32
CA ILE A 221 4.25 19.96 11.97
C ILE A 221 3.85 20.41 13.37
N SER A 222 2.68 21.04 13.52
CA SER A 222 2.19 21.48 14.83
C SER A 222 2.03 20.30 15.80
N ALA A 223 1.48 19.17 15.34
CA ALA A 223 1.35 17.98 16.17
C ALA A 223 2.72 17.41 16.60
N LEU A 224 3.69 17.36 15.70
CA LEU A 224 5.04 16.88 16.00
C LEU A 224 5.78 17.81 16.97
N GLN A 225 5.70 19.13 16.77
CA GLN A 225 6.33 20.12 17.65
C GLN A 225 5.88 19.97 19.10
N LEU A 226 4.56 19.88 19.34
CA LEU A 226 4.01 19.72 20.69
C LEU A 226 4.58 18.49 21.42
N ASN A 227 4.68 17.35 20.71
CA ASN A 227 5.16 16.11 21.32
C ASN A 227 6.68 16.10 21.53
N VAL A 228 7.45 16.72 20.63
CA VAL A 228 8.91 16.84 20.81
C VAL A 228 9.25 17.78 21.97
N GLU A 229 8.47 18.84 22.17
CA GLU A 229 8.63 19.76 23.30
C GLU A 229 8.31 19.09 24.64
N GLU A 230 7.29 18.23 24.69
CA GLU A 230 6.94 17.40 25.86
C GLU A 230 8.03 16.38 26.24
N MET A 231 8.80 15.86 25.26
CA MET A 231 9.83 14.84 25.50
C MET A 231 11.18 15.37 26.05
N HIS A 232 11.26 16.64 26.46
CA HIS A 232 12.44 17.30 27.08
C HIS A 232 13.81 16.97 26.43
N GLY A 233 14.33 17.86 25.57
CA GLY A 233 15.78 18.04 25.42
C GLY A 233 16.38 17.96 24.01
N ILE A 234 15.60 17.65 22.97
CA ILE A 234 16.14 17.64 21.59
C ILE A 234 15.81 18.96 20.89
N SER A 235 16.66 19.98 21.06
CA SER A 235 16.48 21.30 20.40
C SER A 235 16.58 21.24 18.86
N SER A 236 17.22 20.19 18.32
CA SER A 236 17.56 20.08 16.88
C SER A 236 16.36 19.70 15.99
N PRO A 237 15.50 18.71 16.33
CA PRO A 237 14.29 18.44 15.56
C PRO A 237 13.28 19.59 15.57
N VAL A 238 13.12 20.30 16.69
CA VAL A 238 12.18 21.42 16.81
C VAL A 238 12.58 22.58 15.90
N SER A 239 13.88 22.94 15.86
CA SER A 239 14.35 24.02 15.00
C SER A 239 14.19 23.70 13.52
N ALA A 240 14.45 22.46 13.11
CA ALA A 240 14.20 22.01 11.74
C ALA A 240 12.72 22.07 11.37
N LEU A 241 11.82 21.59 12.24
CA LEU A 241 10.37 21.65 12.00
C LEU A 241 9.86 23.09 11.90
N LYS A 242 10.33 24.00 12.76
CA LYS A 242 10.01 25.45 12.68
C LYS A 242 10.48 26.06 11.35
N MET A 243 11.66 25.67 10.86
CA MET A 243 12.14 26.13 9.54
C MET A 243 11.19 25.70 8.41
N TYR A 244 10.70 24.45 8.39
CA TYR A 244 9.73 24.01 7.38
C TYR A 244 8.39 24.73 7.52
N GLU A 245 7.92 24.94 8.75
CA GLU A 245 6.68 25.69 9.03
C GLU A 245 6.72 27.09 8.41
N GLU A 246 7.80 27.84 8.65
CA GLU A 246 7.99 29.17 8.09
C GLU A 246 8.04 29.14 6.57
N LYS A 247 8.81 28.21 5.96
CA LYS A 247 8.86 28.06 4.50
C LYS A 247 7.48 27.77 3.90
N LEU A 248 6.70 26.89 4.52
CA LEU A 248 5.36 26.52 4.07
C LEU A 248 4.36 27.67 4.17
N LYS A 249 4.52 28.62 5.12
CA LYS A 249 3.64 29.79 5.22
C LYS A 249 3.69 30.67 3.96
N PHE A 250 4.85 30.74 3.28
CA PHE A 250 5.07 31.56 2.07
C PHE A 250 4.72 30.88 0.74
N ILE A 251 4.26 29.63 0.77
CA ILE A 251 3.80 28.83 -0.38
C ILE A 251 2.31 29.02 -0.62
#